data_AF-X1HIG7-F1
#
_entry.id   AF-X1HIG7-F1
#
_cell.length_a   1.000
_cell.length_b   1.000
_cell.length_c   1.000
_cell.angle_alpha   90.00
_cell.angle_beta   90.00
_cell.angle_gamma   90.00
#
_symmetry.space_group_name_H-M   'P 1'
#
loop_
_entity.id
_entity.type
_entity.pdbx_description
1 polymer ?
#
loop_
_entity_poly.entity_id
_entity_poly.type
_entity_poly.pdbx_seq_one_letter_code
_entity_poly.pdbx_strand_id
1 'polypeptide(L)'
;MIILLTDGIPTDGDAFFNEIKKFSENPNVVIYIVGLGNPDDELMARAATLCGGEYFKPEDAGELLIWYSKRARDLTVKLKAHKE
;
A
#
# COMPACT_ATOMS: atom_id res chain seq x y z
N MET A 1 2.09 9.08 -2.36
CA MET A 1 2.38 7.68 -2.01
C MET A 1 2.13 7.51 -0.52
N ILE A 2 1.37 6.49 -0.14
CA ILE A 2 1.10 6.07 1.24
C ILE A 2 1.52 4.61 1.35
N ILE A 3 2.18 4.24 2.44
CA ILE A 3 2.43 2.84 2.80
C ILE A 3 1.66 2.55 4.07
N LEU A 4 0.78 1.56 4.02
CA LEU A 4 -0.09 1.16 5.12
C LEU A 4 0.37 -0.19 5.66
N LEU A 5 0.77 -0.25 6.93
CA LEU A 5 1.14 -1.48 7.61
C LEU A 5 -0.07 -1.95 8.44
N THR A 6 -0.60 -3.13 8.15
CA THR A 6 -1.82 -3.64 8.81
C THR A 6 -1.99 -5.14 8.60
N ASP A 7 -2.84 -5.75 9.41
CA ASP A 7 -3.36 -7.11 9.20
C ASP A 7 -4.67 -7.14 8.38
N GLY A 8 -5.24 -5.97 8.07
CA GLY A 8 -6.51 -5.84 7.34
C GLY A 8 -7.74 -6.11 8.20
N ILE A 9 -7.59 -6.31 9.51
CA ILE A 9 -8.70 -6.58 10.44
C ILE A 9 -8.90 -5.33 11.30
N PRO A 10 -9.83 -4.43 10.92
CA PRO A 10 -10.11 -3.26 11.74
C PRO A 10 -10.85 -3.70 13.01
N THR A 11 -10.71 -2.92 14.07
CA THR A 11 -11.40 -3.19 15.34
C THR A 11 -12.92 -3.06 15.21
N ASP A 12 -13.40 -2.23 14.28
CA ASP A 12 -14.82 -1.90 14.07
C ASP A 12 -15.40 -2.57 12.80
N GLY A 13 -15.36 -3.90 12.72
CA GLY A 13 -16.07 -4.67 11.68
C GLY A 13 -15.45 -4.59 10.28
N ASP A 14 -16.20 -4.14 9.27
CA ASP A 14 -15.74 -4.13 7.85
C ASP A 14 -15.26 -2.73 7.38
N ALA A 15 -14.89 -1.85 8.32
CA ALA A 15 -14.57 -0.46 8.02
C ALA A 15 -13.34 -0.29 7.09
N PHE A 16 -12.40 -1.25 7.08
CA PHE A 16 -11.13 -1.13 6.39
C PHE A 16 -11.29 -0.85 4.88
N PHE A 17 -12.00 -1.73 4.17
CA PHE A 17 -12.13 -1.61 2.72
C PHE A 17 -12.88 -0.34 2.30
N ASN A 18 -13.90 0.04 3.08
CA ASN A 18 -14.68 1.25 2.82
C ASN A 18 -13.84 2.52 3.00
N GLU A 19 -12.95 2.57 3.99
CA GLU A 19 -12.04 3.69 4.17
C GLU A 19 -10.98 3.76 3.07
N ILE A 20 -10.39 2.62 2.68
CA ILE A 20 -9.42 2.58 1.57
C ILE A 20 -10.07 3.05 0.26
N LYS A 21 -11.32 2.66 0.00
CA LYS A 21 -12.06 3.09 -1.17
C LYS A 21 -12.15 4.61 -1.31
N LYS A 22 -12.27 5.36 -0.20
CA LYS A 22 -12.29 6.84 -0.25
C LYS A 22 -11.00 7.41 -0.82
N PHE A 23 -9.86 6.76 -0.59
CA PHE A 23 -8.58 7.20 -1.16
C PHE A 23 -8.44 6.88 -2.64
N SER A 24 -9.14 5.85 -3.14
CA SER A 24 -9.15 5.51 -4.58
C SER A 24 -9.75 6.62 -5.45
N GLU A 25 -10.57 7.50 -4.87
CA GLU A 25 -11.15 8.66 -5.56
C GLU A 25 -10.12 9.76 -5.83
N ASN A 26 -8.94 9.72 -5.17
CA ASN A 26 -7.88 10.69 -5.38
C ASN A 26 -6.77 10.12 -6.29
N PRO A 27 -6.70 10.53 -7.56
CA PRO A 27 -5.73 9.99 -8.51
C PRO A 27 -4.27 10.36 -8.18
N ASN A 28 -4.04 11.32 -7.29
CA ASN A 28 -2.71 11.72 -6.84
C ASN A 28 -2.20 10.87 -5.65
N VAL A 29 -3.02 9.95 -5.16
CA VAL A 29 -2.69 9.07 -4.03
C VAL A 29 -2.57 7.63 -4.53
N VAL A 30 -1.38 7.07 -4.35
CA VAL A 30 -1.12 5.64 -4.51
C VAL A 30 -0.90 5.03 -3.14
N ILE A 31 -1.62 3.97 -2.80
CA ILE A 31 -1.52 3.26 -1.52
C ILE A 31 -0.91 1.88 -1.74
N TYR A 32 0.17 1.61 -1.03
CA TYR A 32 0.75 0.28 -0.89
C TYR A 32 0.39 -0.30 0.47
N ILE A 33 0.07 -1.58 0.54
CA ILE A 33 -0.31 -2.26 1.79
C ILE A 33 0.74 -3.30 2.13
N VAL A 34 1.27 -3.23 3.35
CA VAL A 34 2.22 -4.18 3.90
C VAL A 34 1.53 -5.02 4.97
N GLY A 35 1.42 -6.32 4.70
CA GLY A 35 0.75 -7.27 5.58
C GLY A 35 1.60 -7.57 6.81
N LEU A 36 0.98 -7.52 7.99
CA LEU A 36 1.61 -7.88 9.26
C LEU A 36 0.86 -9.02 9.94
N GLY A 37 1.59 -9.91 10.61
CA GLY A 37 1.01 -10.98 11.41
C GLY A 37 0.29 -12.03 10.56
N ASN A 38 -1.01 -12.23 10.80
CA ASN A 38 -1.86 -13.17 10.06
C ASN A 38 -2.95 -12.44 9.29
N PRO A 39 -2.60 -11.81 8.17
CA PRO A 39 -3.47 -10.84 7.56
C PRO A 39 -4.37 -11.48 6.49
N ASP A 40 -5.48 -10.82 6.13
CA ASP A 40 -6.33 -11.28 5.02
C ASP A 40 -5.71 -10.89 3.67
N ASP A 41 -4.91 -11.81 3.11
CA ASP A 41 -4.14 -11.59 1.89
C ASP A 41 -5.02 -11.20 0.68
N GLU A 42 -6.23 -11.73 0.58
CA GLU A 42 -7.15 -11.44 -0.53
C GLU A 42 -7.76 -10.03 -0.39
N LEU A 43 -8.26 -9.70 0.80
CA LEU A 43 -8.83 -8.38 1.10
C LEU A 43 -7.79 -7.28 0.87
N MET A 44 -6.57 -7.46 1.37
CA MET A 44 -5.50 -6.47 1.24
C MET A 44 -5.03 -6.31 -0.20
N ALA A 45 -4.89 -7.40 -0.96
CA ALA A 45 -4.54 -7.33 -2.37
C ALA A 45 -5.58 -6.53 -3.17
N ARG A 46 -6.87 -6.76 -2.90
CA ARG A 46 -7.97 -5.98 -3.48
C ARG A 46 -7.89 -4.51 -3.11
N ALA A 47 -7.68 -4.21 -1.83
CA ALA A 47 -7.62 -2.85 -1.31
C ALA A 47 -6.44 -2.05 -1.91
N ALA A 48 -5.25 -2.65 -1.98
CA ALA A 48 -4.06 -2.01 -2.54
C ALA A 48 -4.21 -1.74 -4.05
N THR A 49 -4.75 -2.73 -4.78
CA THR A 49 -4.99 -2.62 -6.23
C THR A 49 -5.99 -1.50 -6.55
N LEU A 50 -7.02 -1.33 -5.72
CA LEU A 50 -8.02 -0.27 -5.89
C LEU A 50 -7.40 1.13 -5.85
N CYS A 51 -6.34 1.33 -5.07
CA CYS A 51 -5.60 2.58 -4.97
C CYS A 51 -4.37 2.64 -5.89
N GLY A 52 -4.28 1.75 -6.89
CA GLY A 52 -3.18 1.73 -7.86
C GLY A 52 -1.82 1.32 -7.31
N GLY A 53 -1.76 0.76 -6.11
CA GLY A 53 -0.55 0.20 -5.52
C GLY A 53 -0.56 -1.33 -5.53
N GLU A 54 0.20 -1.93 -4.62
CA GLU A 54 0.30 -3.38 -4.48
C GLU A 54 0.29 -3.77 -3.01
N TYR A 55 -0.18 -5.00 -2.77
CA TYR A 55 -0.04 -5.67 -1.50
C TYR A 55 1.32 -6.38 -1.45
N PHE A 56 1.99 -6.29 -0.31
CA PHE A 56 3.28 -6.93 -0.07
C PHE A 56 3.31 -7.54 1.33
N LYS A 57 3.77 -8.79 1.43
CA LYS A 57 3.92 -9.52 2.68
C LYS A 57 5.38 -9.93 2.83
N PRO A 58 6.21 -9.15 3.54
CA PRO A 58 7.61 -9.50 3.71
C PRO A 58 7.75 -10.77 4.58
N GLU A 59 8.63 -11.68 4.19
CA GLU A 59 9.08 -12.76 5.07
C GLU A 59 10.03 -12.24 6.15
N ASP A 60 10.81 -11.20 5.83
CA ASP A 60 11.74 -10.56 6.75
C ASP A 60 11.95 -9.06 6.50
N ALA A 61 12.70 -8.41 7.40
CA ALA A 61 13.00 -6.98 7.31
C ALA A 61 13.90 -6.61 6.12
N GLY A 62 14.71 -7.56 5.62
CA GLY A 62 15.55 -7.37 4.44
C GLY A 62 14.72 -7.25 3.17
N GLU A 63 13.72 -8.12 2.99
CA GLU A 63 12.77 -8.02 1.88
C GLU A 63 12.00 -6.71 1.91
N LEU A 64 11.51 -6.31 3.09
CA LEU A 64 10.82 -5.03 3.28
C LEU A 64 11.71 -3.84 2.90
N LEU A 65 12.98 -3.86 3.29
CA LEU A 65 13.94 -2.81 2.96
C LEU A 65 14.18 -2.71 1.45
N ILE A 66 14.36 -3.84 0.78
CA ILE A 66 14.56 -3.91 -0.67
C ILE A 66 13.31 -3.38 -1.38
N TRP A 67 12.13 -3.85 -0.99
CA TRP A 67 10.85 -3.43 -1.54
C TRP A 67 10.65 -1.92 -1.40
N TYR A 68 10.82 -1.38 -0.19
CA TYR A 68 10.66 0.05 0.08
C TYR A 68 11.64 0.91 -0.72
N SER A 69 12.91 0.50 -0.76
CA SER A 69 13.97 1.23 -1.46
C SER A 69 13.67 1.37 -2.95
N LYS A 70 13.14 0.31 -3.58
CA LYS A 70 12.69 0.34 -4.98
C LYS A 70 11.56 1.36 -5.18
N ARG A 71 10.51 1.33 -4.34
CA ARG A 71 9.36 2.23 -4.48
C ARG A 71 9.70 3.70 -4.20
N ALA A 72 10.55 3.96 -3.20
CA ALA A 72 11.05 5.30 -2.93
C ALA A 72 11.87 5.87 -4.10
N ARG A 73 12.70 5.04 -4.73
CA ARG A 73 13.46 5.41 -5.93
C ARG A 73 12.52 5.73 -7.10
N ASP A 74 11.56 4.87 -7.39
CA ASP A 74 10.60 5.05 -8.48
C ASP A 74 9.80 6.36 -8.31
N LEU A 75 9.34 6.63 -7.08
CA LEU A 75 8.65 7.88 -6.76
C LEU A 75 9.56 9.10 -6.98
N THR A 76 10.82 9.02 -6.54
CA THR A 76 11.79 10.11 -6.72
C THR A 76 12.03 10.42 -8.19
N VAL A 77 12.14 9.38 -9.05
CA VAL A 77 12.30 9.56 -10.50
C VAL A 77 11.07 10.23 -11.10
N LYS A 78 9.86 9.77 -10.77
CA LYS A 78 8.60 10.37 -11.25
C LYS A 78 8.47 11.84 -10.84
N LEU A 79 8.77 12.18 -9.59
CA LEU A 79 8.71 13.56 -9.09
C LEU A 79 9.70 14.50 -9.78
N LYS A 80 10.87 13.99 -10.19
CA LYS A 80 11.84 14.79 -10.97
C LYS A 80 11.37 15.01 -12.41
N ALA A 81 10.78 14.01 -13.05
CA ALA A 81 10.28 14.11 -14.42
C ALA A 81 9.12 15.11 -14.58
N HIS A 82 8.34 15.37 -13.52
CA HIS A 82 7.25 16.34 -13.51
C HIS A 82 7.67 17.78 -13.16
N LYS A 83 8.96 18.06 -12.96
CA LYS A 83 9.49 19.40 -12.66
C LYS A 83 9.99 20.18 -13.89
N GLU A 84 9.88 19.60 -15.08
CA GLU A 84 10.13 20.24 -16.38
C GLU A 84 8.81 20.50 -17.11
#